data_AF-A0A381TA68-F1
#
_entry.id   AF-A0A381TA68-F1
#
_cell.length_a   1.000
_cell.length_b   1.000
_cell.length_c   1.000
_cell.angle_alpha   90.00
_cell.angle_beta   90.00
_cell.angle_gamma   90.00
#
_symmetry.space_group_name_H-M   'P 1'
#
loop_
_entity.id
_entity.type
_entity.pdbx_description
1 polymer ?
#
loop_
_entity_poly.entity_id
_entity_poly.type
_entity_poly.pdbx_seq_one_letter_code
_entity_poly.pdbx_strand_id
1 'polypeptide(L)' 'MSYFTDYLVITTGTSSRHITALSEKVIDKLKENKINLLGVEGRGEEEWVLIDIGDIVLHLMSNKKRSFYDLESLWDADL' A
#
# COMPACT_ATOMS: atom_id res chain seq x y z
N MET A 1 -13.84 11.38 15.32
CA MET A 1 -13.74 10.39 14.23
C MET A 1 -12.42 9.68 14.42
N SER A 2 -12.43 8.38 14.73
CA SER A 2 -11.19 7.60 14.80
C SER A 2 -11.02 6.92 13.45
N TYR A 3 -10.13 7.45 12.62
CA TYR A 3 -9.63 6.71 11.46
C TYR A 3 -8.68 5.62 11.97
N PHE A 4 -8.58 4.50 11.24
CA PHE A 4 -7.67 3.43 11.64
C PHE A 4 -6.19 3.78 11.38
N THR A 5 -5.93 4.79 10.53
CA THR A 5 -4.61 5.32 10.18
C THR A 5 -4.72 6.81 9.86
N ASP A 6 -3.62 7.56 9.97
CA ASP A 6 -3.59 9.00 9.68
C ASP A 6 -3.43 9.28 8.18
N TYR A 7 -2.69 8.41 7.46
CA TYR A 7 -2.43 8.55 6.03
C TYR A 7 -2.68 7.25 5.27
N LEU A 8 -3.48 7.36 4.20
CA LEU A 8 -3.64 6.32 3.19
C LEU A 8 -2.81 6.69 1.95
N VAL A 9 -1.84 5.86 1.59
CA VAL A 9 -1.04 6.06 0.36
C VAL A 9 -1.41 4.98 -0.64
N ILE A 10 -1.83 5.37 -1.85
CA ILE A 10 -2.19 4.43 -2.91
C ILE A 10 -1.27 4.65 -4.10
N THR A 11 -0.54 3.61 -4.49
CA THR A 11 0.41 3.61 -5.60
C THR A 11 0.04 2.53 -6.62
N THR A 12 0.20 2.85 -7.90
CA THR A 12 -0.11 1.92 -8.99
C THR A 12 1.18 1.30 -9.55
N GLY A 13 1.25 -0.03 -9.59
CA GLY A 13 2.28 -0.77 -10.30
C GLY A 13 1.83 -1.23 -11.69
N THR A 14 2.79 -1.49 -12.58
CA THR A 14 2.53 -1.83 -13.99
C THR A 14 2.52 -3.34 -14.27
N SER A 15 2.93 -4.16 -13.31
CA SER A 15 2.90 -5.63 -13.35
C SER A 15 3.07 -6.18 -11.94
N SER A 16 2.71 -7.44 -11.69
CA SER A 16 2.95 -8.09 -10.38
C SER A 16 4.43 -8.02 -9.98
N ARG A 17 5.36 -8.26 -10.92
CA ARG A 17 6.80 -8.13 -10.67
C ARG A 17 7.22 -6.72 -10.25
N HIS A 18 6.63 -5.68 -10.86
CA HIS A 18 6.90 -4.30 -10.48
C HIS A 18 6.35 -3.98 -9.08
N ILE A 19 5.14 -4.44 -8.78
CA ILE A 19 4.53 -4.28 -7.45
C ILE A 19 5.39 -4.94 -6.37
N THR A 20 5.80 -6.19 -6.59
CA THR A 20 6.68 -6.92 -5.67
C THR A 20 8.00 -6.16 -5.45
N ALA A 21 8.68 -5.76 -6.53
CA ALA A 21 9.94 -5.02 -6.43
C ALA A 21 9.78 -3.66 -5.71
N LEU A 22 8.68 -2.94 -5.94
CA LEU A 22 8.37 -1.71 -5.21
C LEU A 22 8.15 -1.99 -3.73
N SER A 23 7.35 -3.00 -3.38
CA SER A 23 7.08 -3.35 -1.99
C SER A 23 8.36 -3.71 -1.23
N GLU A 24 9.22 -4.55 -1.83
CA GLU A 24 10.53 -4.92 -1.28
C GLU A 24 11.40 -3.69 -1.07
N LYS A 25 11.44 -2.78 -2.06
CA LYS A 25 12.24 -1.56 -1.97
C LYS A 25 11.76 -0.64 -0.85
N VAL A 26 10.45 -0.52 -0.66
CA VAL A 26 9.87 0.25 0.45
C VAL A 26 10.24 -0.38 1.78
N ILE A 27 10.07 -1.69 1.93
CA ILE A 27 10.42 -2.44 3.14
C ILE A 27 11.89 -2.25 3.50
N ASP A 28 12.79 -2.35 2.52
CA ASP A 28 14.22 -2.15 2.73
C ASP A 28 14.51 -0.72 3.20
N LYS A 29 13.87 0.28 2.59
CA LYS A 29 14.00 1.69 3.02
C LYS A 29 13.45 1.94 4.41
N LEU A 30 12.34 1.32 4.80
CA LEU A 30 11.81 1.43 6.15
C LEU A 30 12.80 0.85 7.18
N LYS A 31 13.36 -0.33 6.89
CA LYS A 31 14.39 -0.95 7.73
C LYS A 31 15.65 -0.09 7.85
N GLU A 32 16.16 0.45 6.74
CA GLU A 32 17.31 1.37 6.74
C GLU A 32 17.08 2.59 7.65
N ASN A 33 15.85 3.09 7.70
CA ASN A 33 15.45 4.22 8.53
C ASN A 33 14.98 3.83 9.93
N LYS A 34 15.11 2.55 10.32
CA LYS A 34 14.67 2.02 11.63
C LYS A 34 13.19 2.24 11.92
N ILE A 35 12.37 2.27 10.87
CA ILE A 35 10.92 2.36 10.97
C ILE A 35 10.37 0.92 11.05
N ASN A 36 9.54 0.66 12.06
CA ASN A 36 8.97 -0.66 12.27
C ASN A 36 7.76 -0.89 11.36
N LEU A 37 7.71 -2.06 10.75
CA LEU A 37 6.53 -2.56 10.05
C LEU A 37 5.59 -3.22 11.05
N LEU A 38 4.30 -2.93 10.97
CA LEU A 38 3.28 -3.65 11.72
C LEU A 38 2.84 -4.92 10.97
N GLY A 39 2.79 -4.85 9.65
CA GLY A 39 2.40 -5.99 8.82
C GLY A 39 2.65 -5.75 7.33
N VAL A 40 2.77 -6.84 6.58
CA VAL A 40 2.76 -6.80 5.11
C VAL A 40 1.93 -7.96 4.60
N GLU A 41 0.89 -7.66 3.83
CA GLU A 41 -0.06 -8.61 3.27
C GLU A 41 0.00 -8.62 1.73
N GLY A 42 -0.41 -9.73 1.11
CA GLY A 42 -0.50 -9.85 -0.35
C GLY A 42 0.86 -9.97 -1.08
N ARG A 43 1.93 -10.41 -0.40
CA ARG A 43 3.22 -10.68 -1.07
C ARG A 43 3.11 -11.93 -1.96
N GLY A 44 3.42 -11.79 -3.26
CA GLY A 44 3.49 -12.94 -4.17
C GLY A 44 3.03 -12.60 -5.59
N GLU A 45 2.23 -13.49 -6.19
CA GLU A 45 1.57 -13.27 -7.50
C GLU A 45 0.42 -12.25 -7.43
N GLU A 46 0.13 -11.72 -6.24
CA GLU A 46 -0.99 -10.81 -6.05
C GLU A 46 -0.70 -9.43 -6.63
N GLU A 47 -1.67 -8.92 -7.39
CA GLU A 47 -1.66 -7.55 -7.94
C GLU A 47 -1.99 -6.47 -6.88
N TRP A 48 -1.86 -6.81 -5.59
CA TRP A 48 -2.12 -5.91 -4.47
C TRP A 48 -1.26 -6.32 -3.28
N VAL A 49 -0.37 -5.43 -2.86
CA VAL A 49 0.38 -5.52 -1.60
C VAL A 49 -0.08 -4.41 -0.67
N LEU A 50 -0.28 -4.75 0.61
CA LEU A 50 -0.53 -3.79 1.69
C LEU A 50 0.66 -3.77 2.63
N ILE A 51 1.16 -2.57 2.95
CA ILE A 51 2.22 -2.35 3.94
C ILE A 51 1.66 -1.47 5.06
N ASP A 52 1.62 -2.01 6.26
CA ASP A 52 1.15 -1.31 7.46
C ASP A 52 2.35 -0.84 8.32
N ILE A 53 2.37 0.46 8.60
CA ILE A 53 3.40 1.17 9.35
C ILE A 53 2.77 1.97 10.51
N GLY A 54 1.53 1.64 10.90
CA GLY A 54 0.76 2.34 11.93
C GLY A 54 0.05 3.57 11.36
N ASP A 55 0.67 4.72 11.51
CA ASP A 55 0.09 6.02 11.10
C ASP A 55 -0.01 6.15 9.57
N ILE A 56 0.65 5.25 8.82
CA ILE A 56 0.60 5.18 7.36
C ILE A 56 0.28 3.76 6.92
N VAL A 57 -0.72 3.61 6.04
CA VAL A 57 -0.98 2.36 5.31
C VAL A 57 -0.79 2.58 3.81
N LEU A 58 0.17 1.85 3.24
CA LEU A 58 0.52 1.90 1.82
C LEU A 58 -0.11 0.74 1.06
N HIS A 59 -0.88 1.07 0.03
CA HIS A 59 -1.49 0.16 -0.91
C HIS A 59 -0.74 0.23 -2.24
N LEU A 60 -0.08 -0.86 -2.63
CA LEU A 60 0.53 -0.99 -3.97
C LEU A 60 -0.36 -1.91 -4.81
N MET A 61 -1.02 -1.37 -5.82
CA MET A 61 -2.05 -2.09 -6.58
C MET A 61 -1.75 -2.07 -8.08
N SER A 62 -2.23 -3.07 -8.83
CA SER A 62 -2.34 -2.92 -10.28
C SER A 62 -3.39 -1.88 -10.62
N ASN A 63 -3.31 -1.30 -11.82
CA ASN A 63 -4.32 -0.35 -12.28
C ASN A 63 -5.75 -0.96 -12.23
N LYS A 64 -5.86 -2.23 -12.63
CA LYS A 64 -7.12 -2.98 -12.60
C LYS A 64 -7.67 -3.11 -11.18
N LYS A 65 -6.82 -3.43 -10.20
CA LYS A 65 -7.23 -3.59 -8.80
C LYS A 65 -7.61 -2.25 -8.18
N ARG A 66 -6.83 -1.19 -8.42
CA ARG A 66 -7.15 0.16 -7.94
C ARG A 66 -8.50 0.63 -8.43
N SER A 67 -8.78 0.49 -9.73
CA SER A 67 -10.10 0.86 -10.30
C SER A 67 -11.24 -0.02 -9.80
N PHE A 68 -11.00 -1.30 -9.52
CA PHE A 68 -12.03 -2.20 -9.02
C PHE A 68 -12.43 -1.91 -7.57
N TYR A 69 -11.44 -1.65 -6.71
CA TYR A 69 -11.68 -1.43 -5.28
C TYR A 69 -11.95 0.04 -4.92
N ASP A 70 -11.44 0.98 -5.71
CA ASP A 70 -11.71 2.42 -5.61
C ASP A 70 -11.63 2.98 -4.18
N LEU A 71 -10.53 2.63 -3.49
CA LEU A 71 -10.33 3.00 -2.07
C LEU A 71 -10.26 4.52 -1.87
N GLU A 72 -9.92 5.28 -2.91
CA GLU A 72 -9.85 6.75 -2.88
C GLU A 72 -11.21 7.35 -2.55
N SER A 73 -12.27 6.92 -3.24
CA SER A 73 -13.65 7.37 -3.01
C SER A 73 -14.19 7.01 -1.62
N LEU A 74 -13.61 6.01 -0.95
CA LEU A 74 -13.98 5.64 0.42
C LEU A 74 -13.30 6.50 1.48
N TRP A 75 -12.06 6.91 1.21
CA TRP A 75 -11.23 7.64 2.17
C TRP A 75 -11.40 9.16 2.07
N ASP A 76 -11.83 9.63 0.90
CA ASP A 76 -12.19 11.02 0.68
C ASP A 76 -13.51 11.07 -0.10
N ALA A 77 -14.61 11.29 0.61
CA ALA A 77 -15.94 11.32 0.01
C ALA A 77 -16.18 12.57 -0.87
N ASP A 78 -15.24 13.53 -0.85
CA ASP A 78 -15.34 14.83 -1.51
C ASP A 78 -14.29 15.05 -2.63
N LEU A 79 -13.56 14.01 -3.07
CA LEU A 79 -12.67 14.05 -4.24
C LEU A 79 -13.42 13.98 -5.60
#